data_AF-A0A8T5T6H8-F1
#
_entry.id   AF-A0A8T5T6H8-F1
#
_cell.length_a   1.000
_cell.length_b   1.000
_cell.length_c   1.000
_cell.angle_alpha   90.00
_cell.angle_beta   90.00
_cell.angle_gamma   90.00
#
_symmetry.space_group_name_H-M   'P 1'
#
loop_
_entity.id
_entity.type
_entity.pdbx_description
1 polymer ?
#
loop_
_entity_poly.entity_id
_entity_poly.type
_entity_poly.pdbx_seq_one_letter_code
_entity_poly.pdbx_strand_id
1 'polypeptide(L)'
;MTFYELSVLTNTGYPYYHLNLKKPPQGVNLYLRFFDFSSNSKSKNVIADPNSLFELNAGLVSALYEFAKNIDKKIETIEFSSEKKDPPIKYRGDVLITTQTETYLLQNSIKAKIKLIYDTIIAPKIPLVTALEILQNEEDQILEILIDSEARSRVMNHKNKLDQLTHSFFSEMKNYGLLSICITSFDLSPIMVFGETFDLNDIDSILRNIDVFPEISPLEWIYRQSFRSNNTPIWVYIIKSGVGPTIDGLFEPYFYLLLTEPQSYLSDFPSKLATSFNQVLG
;
A
#
# COMPACT_ATOMS: atom_id res chain seq x y z
N MET A 1 -1.06 10.66 1.70
CA MET A 1 -0.81 9.97 0.41
C MET A 1 0.47 9.18 0.55
N THR A 2 0.53 7.94 0.08
CA THR A 2 1.60 6.95 0.37
C THR A 2 2.28 6.39 -0.90
N PHE A 3 1.77 6.79 -2.07
CA PHE A 3 2.35 6.60 -3.39
C PHE A 3 3.08 7.88 -3.81
N TYR A 4 4.16 7.75 -4.59
CA TYR A 4 5.03 8.87 -5.00
C TYR A 4 5.05 9.07 -6.50
N GLU A 5 5.06 7.99 -7.26
CA GLU A 5 5.02 7.99 -8.71
C GLU A 5 4.30 6.73 -9.20
N LEU A 6 3.77 6.81 -10.41
CA LEU A 6 3.28 5.68 -11.18
C LEU A 6 3.80 5.81 -12.61
N SER A 7 4.34 4.73 -13.17
CA SER A 7 4.76 4.69 -14.57
C SER A 7 4.13 3.49 -15.26
N VAL A 8 3.71 3.69 -16.50
CA VAL A 8 3.23 2.63 -17.39
C VAL A 8 4.22 2.51 -18.54
N LEU A 9 4.82 1.34 -18.64
CA LEU A 9 5.84 1.00 -19.61
C LEU A 9 5.33 -0.19 -20.44
N THR A 10 5.86 -0.34 -21.64
CA THR A 10 5.82 -1.63 -22.33
C THR A 10 6.84 -2.58 -21.69
N ASN A 11 6.68 -3.90 -21.86
CA ASN A 11 7.66 -4.87 -21.38
C ASN A 11 9.06 -4.74 -22.04
N THR A 12 9.17 -4.02 -23.17
CA THR A 12 10.44 -3.69 -23.83
C THR A 12 11.10 -2.43 -23.26
N GLY A 13 10.46 -1.78 -22.28
CA GLY A 13 10.98 -0.57 -21.62
C GLY A 13 10.59 0.73 -22.29
N TYR A 14 9.77 0.72 -23.36
CA TYR A 14 9.23 1.97 -23.93
C TYR A 14 8.29 2.67 -22.93
N PRO A 15 8.55 3.93 -22.56
CA PRO A 15 7.72 4.67 -21.62
C PRO A 15 6.44 5.18 -22.30
N TYR A 16 5.29 4.73 -21.81
CA TYR A 16 3.99 5.17 -22.32
C TYR A 16 3.42 6.33 -21.49
N TYR A 17 3.50 6.24 -20.16
CA TYR A 17 2.95 7.26 -19.28
C TYR A 17 3.72 7.33 -17.95
N HIS A 18 3.80 8.52 -17.35
CA HIS A 18 4.42 8.75 -16.06
C HIS A 18 3.69 9.84 -15.29
N LEU A 19 3.29 9.53 -14.05
CA LEU A 19 2.57 10.41 -13.15
C LEU A 19 3.39 10.65 -11.88
N ASN A 20 3.72 11.92 -11.64
CA ASN A 20 4.35 12.37 -10.40
C ASN A 20 3.28 12.76 -9.39
N LEU A 21 3.21 12.03 -8.28
CA LEU A 21 2.15 12.20 -7.28
C LEU A 21 2.57 13.13 -6.15
N LYS A 22 3.75 12.88 -5.57
CA LYS A 22 4.36 13.71 -4.53
C LYS A 22 5.86 13.44 -4.45
N LYS A 23 6.60 14.34 -3.82
CA LYS A 23 8.04 14.15 -3.59
C LYS A 23 8.29 13.05 -2.53
N PRO A 24 9.23 12.11 -2.80
CA PRO A 24 9.75 11.18 -1.80
C PRO A 24 10.28 11.89 -0.55
N PRO A 25 9.97 11.40 0.68
CA PRO A 25 10.60 11.89 1.90
C PRO A 25 12.11 11.58 1.88
N GLN A 26 12.89 12.45 2.51
CA GLN A 26 14.33 12.24 2.67
C GLN A 26 14.61 11.28 3.83
N GLY A 27 15.62 10.41 3.66
CA GLY A 27 16.09 9.52 4.73
C GLY A 27 15.19 8.33 5.04
N VAL A 28 14.25 8.00 4.15
CA VAL A 28 13.29 6.90 4.32
C VAL A 28 13.45 5.91 3.18
N ASN A 29 13.46 4.62 3.52
CA ASN A 29 13.43 3.55 2.52
C ASN A 29 12.06 3.50 1.85
N LEU A 30 12.05 3.37 0.53
CA LEU A 30 10.83 3.27 -0.27
C LEU A 30 10.93 2.03 -1.14
N TYR A 31 9.79 1.43 -1.47
CA TYR A 31 9.74 0.32 -2.41
C TYR A 31 9.43 0.83 -3.81
N LEU A 32 10.25 0.42 -4.78
CA LEU A 32 9.90 0.43 -6.19
C LEU A 32 9.26 -0.91 -6.52
N ARG A 33 7.96 -0.89 -6.80
CA ARG A 33 7.16 -2.09 -7.07
C ARG A 33 6.92 -2.22 -8.56
N PHE A 34 6.92 -3.47 -9.03
CA PHE A 34 6.74 -3.84 -10.43
C PHE A 34 5.52 -4.75 -10.54
N PHE A 35 4.65 -4.45 -11.50
CA PHE A 35 3.43 -5.21 -11.79
C PHE A 35 3.42 -5.56 -13.27
N ASP A 36 3.70 -6.82 -13.57
CA ASP A 36 3.75 -7.36 -14.93
C ASP A 36 2.36 -7.82 -15.37
N PHE A 37 1.86 -7.20 -16.44
CA PHE A 37 0.61 -7.54 -17.12
C PHE A 37 0.88 -8.01 -18.55
N SER A 38 1.98 -8.74 -18.77
CA SER A 38 2.31 -9.32 -20.06
C SER A 38 1.45 -10.54 -20.39
N SER A 39 1.15 -10.68 -21.67
CA SER A 39 0.52 -11.87 -22.21
C SER A 39 1.53 -13.01 -22.11
N ASN A 40 1.34 -13.86 -21.11
CA ASN A 40 2.23 -14.95 -20.71
C ASN A 40 2.75 -15.76 -21.93
N SER A 41 3.84 -15.31 -22.56
CA SER A 41 4.62 -16.13 -23.46
C SER A 41 5.57 -16.87 -22.56
N LYS A 42 5.13 -18.03 -22.07
CA LYS A 42 6.01 -18.95 -21.35
C LYS A 42 7.19 -19.24 -22.27
N SER A 43 8.29 -18.52 -22.08
CA SER A 43 9.56 -18.97 -22.60
C SER A 43 9.77 -20.35 -21.98
N LYS A 44 9.89 -21.35 -22.85
CA LYS A 44 10.27 -22.71 -22.46
C LYS A 44 11.40 -22.56 -21.46
N ASN A 45 11.29 -23.19 -20.28
CA ASN A 45 12.36 -23.23 -19.27
C ASN A 45 13.70 -23.41 -19.99
N VAL A 46 14.42 -22.31 -20.22
CA VAL A 46 15.77 -22.39 -20.75
C VAL A 46 16.55 -22.88 -19.55
N ILE A 47 16.92 -24.16 -19.58
CA ILE A 47 17.87 -24.69 -18.62
C ILE A 47 19.19 -24.02 -18.97
N ALA A 48 19.41 -22.82 -18.44
CA ALA A 48 20.67 -22.13 -18.52
C ALA A 48 21.68 -22.96 -17.73
N ASP A 49 22.84 -23.25 -18.33
CA ASP A 49 23.91 -23.88 -17.58
C ASP A 49 24.39 -22.95 -16.44
N PRO A 50 24.99 -23.48 -15.37
CA PRO A 50 25.38 -22.69 -14.21
C PRO A 50 26.33 -21.52 -14.51
N ASN A 51 27.18 -21.64 -15.53
CA ASN A 51 28.12 -20.56 -15.89
C ASN A 51 27.37 -19.44 -16.61
N SER A 52 26.48 -19.77 -17.53
CA SER A 52 25.58 -18.82 -18.18
C SER A 52 24.71 -18.07 -17.17
N LEU A 53 24.20 -18.76 -16.14
CA LEU A 53 23.42 -18.11 -15.08
C LEU A 53 24.26 -17.12 -14.24
N PHE A 54 25.50 -17.50 -13.92
CA PHE A 54 26.43 -16.61 -13.22
C PHE A 54 26.75 -15.35 -14.04
N GLU A 55 27.07 -15.50 -15.32
CA GLU A 55 27.37 -14.37 -16.21
C GLU A 55 26.16 -13.44 -16.37
N LEU A 56 24.95 -14.00 -16.53
CA LEU A 56 23.72 -13.23 -16.60
C LEU A 56 23.45 -12.44 -15.31
N ASN A 57 23.62 -13.08 -14.15
CA ASN A 57 23.45 -12.42 -12.86
C ASN A 57 24.50 -11.30 -12.66
N ALA A 58 25.76 -11.55 -13.01
CA ALA A 58 26.83 -10.55 -12.92
C ALA A 58 26.54 -9.35 -13.85
N GLY A 59 26.09 -9.61 -15.09
CA GLY A 59 25.70 -8.57 -16.04
C GLY A 59 24.54 -7.73 -15.53
N LEU A 60 23.50 -8.36 -14.99
CA LEU A 60 22.35 -7.67 -14.39
C LEU A 60 22.78 -6.78 -13.21
N VAL A 61 23.53 -7.34 -12.26
CA VAL A 61 24.02 -6.60 -11.08
C VAL A 61 24.88 -5.42 -11.51
N SER A 62 25.84 -5.64 -12.43
CA SER A 62 26.70 -4.56 -12.93
C SER A 62 25.90 -3.45 -13.61
N ALA A 63 24.91 -3.79 -14.43
CA ALA A 63 24.07 -2.81 -15.11
C ALA A 63 23.24 -2.00 -14.10
N LEU A 64 22.66 -2.65 -13.09
CA LEU A 64 21.88 -1.99 -12.05
C LEU A 64 22.73 -1.06 -11.18
N TYR A 65 23.95 -1.47 -10.81
CA TYR A 65 24.85 -0.62 -10.02
C TYR A 65 25.34 0.61 -10.80
N GLU A 66 25.71 0.45 -12.08
CA GLU A 66 26.07 1.58 -12.93
C GLU A 66 24.87 2.51 -13.16
N PHE A 67 23.68 1.96 -13.38
CA PHE A 67 22.46 2.74 -13.48
C PHE A 67 22.20 3.55 -12.19
N ALA A 68 22.24 2.90 -11.03
CA ALA A 68 21.99 3.52 -9.73
C ALA A 68 22.97 4.66 -9.43
N LYS A 69 24.26 4.45 -9.76
CA LYS A 69 25.30 5.49 -9.65
C LYS A 69 24.99 6.71 -10.51
N ASN A 70 24.48 6.51 -11.73
CA ASN A 70 24.13 7.60 -12.64
C ASN A 70 22.90 8.40 -12.21
N ILE A 71 22.01 7.84 -11.38
CA ILE A 71 20.82 8.51 -10.85
C ILE A 71 20.94 8.93 -9.37
N ASP A 72 22.15 8.87 -8.82
CA ASP A 72 22.46 9.17 -7.41
C ASP A 72 21.55 8.41 -6.43
N LYS A 73 21.37 7.11 -6.69
CA LYS A 73 20.63 6.17 -5.84
C LYS A 73 21.54 5.06 -5.36
N LYS A 74 21.28 4.60 -4.13
CA LYS A 74 21.93 3.42 -3.56
C LYS A 74 20.98 2.23 -3.64
N ILE A 75 21.41 1.15 -4.27
CA ILE A 75 20.73 -0.14 -4.21
C ILE A 75 21.26 -0.89 -2.99
N GLU A 76 20.40 -1.14 -2.00
CA GLU A 76 20.77 -1.90 -0.80
C GLU A 76 20.35 -3.37 -0.89
N THR A 77 19.21 -3.66 -1.53
CA THR A 77 18.67 -5.01 -1.63
C THR A 77 17.90 -5.17 -2.94
N ILE A 78 18.12 -6.29 -3.64
CA ILE A 78 17.30 -6.76 -4.76
C ILE A 78 16.77 -8.13 -4.35
N GLU A 79 15.46 -8.25 -4.25
CA GLU A 79 14.81 -9.51 -3.86
C GLU A 79 14.13 -10.14 -5.07
N PHE A 80 14.49 -11.39 -5.37
CA PHE A 80 13.83 -12.19 -6.39
C PHE A 80 12.92 -13.21 -5.71
N SER A 81 11.62 -13.14 -5.99
CA SER A 81 10.69 -14.19 -5.58
C SER A 81 10.49 -15.18 -6.73
N SER A 82 10.63 -16.47 -6.42
CA SER A 82 10.14 -17.52 -7.33
C SER A 82 8.62 -17.55 -7.20
N GLU A 83 7.89 -17.15 -8.24
CA GLU A 83 6.43 -17.25 -8.22
C GLU A 83 5.98 -18.71 -7.98
N LYS A 84 4.98 -18.90 -7.12
CA LYS A 84 4.17 -20.12 -7.13
C LYS A 84 3.44 -20.17 -8.48
N LYS A 85 3.30 -21.36 -9.06
CA LYS A 85 2.59 -21.58 -10.33
C LYS A 85 1.10 -21.25 -10.18
N ASP A 86 0.75 -19.97 -10.23
CA ASP A 86 -0.64 -19.56 -10.40
C ASP A 86 -1.09 -19.93 -11.82
N PRO A 87 -2.40 -20.23 -12.01
CA PRO A 87 -2.93 -20.47 -13.34
C PRO A 87 -2.61 -19.26 -14.23
N PRO A 88 -2.21 -19.47 -15.49
CA PRO A 88 -1.81 -18.38 -16.37
C PRO A 88 -2.99 -17.44 -16.60
N ILE A 89 -2.97 -16.29 -15.92
CA ILE A 89 -3.87 -15.18 -16.23
C ILE A 89 -3.40 -14.63 -17.57
N LYS A 90 -4.30 -14.59 -18.56
CA LYS A 90 -4.03 -13.99 -19.86
C LYS A 90 -4.36 -12.51 -19.79
N TYR A 91 -3.35 -11.69 -19.57
CA TYR A 91 -3.47 -10.25 -19.76
C TYR A 91 -3.49 -9.91 -21.25
N ARG A 92 -4.12 -8.78 -21.58
CA ARG A 92 -4.06 -8.22 -22.93
C ARG A 92 -2.75 -7.45 -23.03
N GLY A 93 -1.93 -7.76 -24.01
CA GLY A 93 -0.70 -7.01 -24.33
C GLY A 93 0.46 -7.22 -23.38
N ASP A 94 1.44 -6.32 -23.50
CA ASP A 94 2.78 -6.40 -22.93
C ASP A 94 3.07 -5.12 -22.12
N VAL A 95 2.53 -5.09 -20.89
CA VAL A 95 2.51 -3.89 -20.05
C VAL A 95 3.21 -4.16 -18.72
N LEU A 96 4.07 -3.23 -18.32
CA LEU A 96 4.69 -3.17 -17.02
C LEU A 96 4.25 -1.88 -16.33
N ILE A 97 3.58 -1.99 -15.18
CA ILE A 97 3.26 -0.83 -14.34
C ILE A 97 4.24 -0.82 -13.17
N THR A 98 4.90 0.32 -12.95
CA THR A 98 5.78 0.53 -11.80
C THR A 98 5.25 1.63 -10.90
N THR A 99 5.48 1.51 -9.60
CA THR A 99 5.12 2.56 -8.65
C THR A 99 6.07 2.58 -7.47
N GLN A 100 6.34 3.77 -6.95
CA GLN A 100 7.09 3.95 -5.72
C GLN A 100 6.12 4.18 -4.55
N THR A 101 6.30 3.42 -3.47
CA THR A 101 5.41 3.47 -2.29
C THR A 101 6.17 3.43 -0.97
N GLU A 102 5.48 3.77 0.12
CA GLU A 102 5.88 3.40 1.48
C GLU A 102 6.08 1.88 1.61
N THR A 103 6.98 1.48 2.53
CA THR A 103 7.37 0.08 2.73
C THR A 103 6.30 -0.75 3.44
N TYR A 104 5.52 -0.11 4.33
CA TYR A 104 4.52 -0.78 5.15
C TYR A 104 3.22 -1.12 4.39
N LEU A 105 3.03 -0.61 3.16
CA LEU A 105 1.81 -0.87 2.41
C LEU A 105 1.69 -2.35 2.05
N LEU A 106 0.46 -2.87 2.15
CA LEU A 106 0.15 -4.28 1.89
C LEU A 106 0.28 -4.60 0.39
N GLN A 107 1.20 -5.51 0.04
CA GLN A 107 1.47 -5.87 -1.35
C GLN A 107 0.21 -6.36 -2.10
N ASN A 108 -0.65 -7.16 -1.45
CA ASN A 108 -1.87 -7.66 -2.08
C ASN A 108 -2.87 -6.53 -2.38
N SER A 109 -3.00 -5.57 -1.47
CA SER A 109 -3.87 -4.39 -1.65
C SER A 109 -3.37 -3.49 -2.77
N ILE A 110 -2.07 -3.21 -2.82
CA ILE A 110 -1.46 -2.43 -3.90
C ILE A 110 -1.63 -3.16 -5.24
N LYS A 111 -1.37 -4.48 -5.28
CA LYS A 111 -1.58 -5.29 -6.48
C LYS A 111 -3.02 -5.19 -6.97
N ALA A 112 -4.00 -5.18 -6.08
CA ALA A 112 -5.41 -5.01 -6.43
C ALA A 112 -5.70 -3.61 -7.01
N LYS A 113 -5.16 -2.53 -6.44
CA LYS A 113 -5.27 -1.16 -6.99
C LYS A 113 -4.67 -1.06 -8.39
N ILE A 114 -3.44 -1.53 -8.55
CA ILE A 114 -2.74 -1.45 -9.82
C ILE A 114 -3.42 -2.32 -10.88
N LYS A 115 -3.95 -3.48 -10.49
CA LYS A 115 -4.79 -4.31 -11.36
C LYS A 115 -6.08 -3.57 -11.77
N LEU A 116 -6.73 -2.87 -10.86
CA LEU A 116 -7.91 -2.07 -11.18
C LEU A 116 -7.57 -1.00 -12.23
N ILE A 117 -6.50 -0.22 -12.01
CA ILE A 117 -6.00 0.78 -12.98
C ILE A 117 -5.69 0.13 -14.33
N TYR A 118 -5.05 -1.05 -14.32
CA TYR A 118 -4.78 -1.79 -15.54
C TYR A 118 -6.08 -2.15 -16.27
N ASP A 119 -7.03 -2.79 -15.58
CA ASP A 119 -8.27 -3.28 -16.19
C ASP A 119 -9.15 -2.15 -16.74
N THR A 120 -9.25 -1.03 -16.01
CA THR A 120 -10.16 0.07 -16.34
C THR A 120 -9.59 1.05 -17.35
N ILE A 121 -8.29 1.38 -17.28
CA ILE A 121 -7.69 2.50 -18.01
C ILE A 121 -6.67 2.02 -19.05
N ILE A 122 -5.80 1.09 -18.68
CA ILE A 122 -4.65 0.71 -19.53
C ILE A 122 -5.02 -0.36 -20.54
N ALA A 123 -5.70 -1.43 -20.12
CA ALA A 123 -6.07 -2.57 -20.96
C ALA A 123 -6.90 -2.18 -22.20
N PRO A 124 -7.84 -1.22 -22.13
CA PRO A 124 -8.58 -0.76 -23.31
C PRO A 124 -7.72 -0.05 -24.37
N LYS A 125 -6.55 0.47 -23.99
CA LYS A 125 -5.68 1.27 -24.86
C LYS A 125 -4.60 0.45 -25.56
N ILE A 126 -4.51 -0.85 -25.28
CA ILE A 126 -3.47 -1.71 -25.86
C ILE A 126 -3.72 -1.93 -27.36
N PRO A 127 -2.71 -1.81 -28.25
CA PRO A 127 -1.27 -1.68 -27.95
C PRO A 127 -0.80 -0.26 -27.61
N LEU A 128 0.01 -0.13 -26.55
CA LEU A 128 0.44 1.17 -26.00
C LEU A 128 1.29 2.02 -26.94
N VAL A 129 2.04 1.41 -27.86
CA VAL A 129 2.92 2.11 -28.81
C VAL A 129 2.14 3.03 -29.76
N THR A 130 0.90 2.66 -30.08
CA THR A 130 0.02 3.42 -30.97
C THR A 130 -1.23 3.93 -30.25
N ALA A 131 -1.25 3.82 -28.91
CA ALA A 131 -2.38 4.22 -28.11
C ALA A 131 -2.52 5.74 -28.07
N LEU A 132 -3.75 6.21 -27.88
CA LEU A 132 -3.98 7.58 -27.45
C LEU A 132 -3.35 7.77 -26.07
N GLU A 133 -2.90 8.99 -25.78
CA GLU A 133 -2.42 9.37 -24.46
C GLU A 133 -3.52 9.16 -23.39
N ILE A 134 -3.09 9.10 -22.13
CA ILE A 134 -4.01 9.11 -20.99
C ILE A 134 -4.62 10.51 -20.91
N LEU A 135 -5.95 10.57 -20.96
CA LEU A 135 -6.71 11.81 -20.86
C LEU A 135 -6.77 12.29 -19.41
N GLN A 136 -7.00 13.59 -19.19
CA GLN A 136 -7.07 14.15 -17.83
C GLN A 136 -8.08 13.44 -16.93
N ASN A 137 -9.26 13.09 -17.46
CA ASN A 137 -10.29 12.39 -16.69
C ASN A 137 -9.87 10.95 -16.31
N GLU A 138 -9.00 10.32 -17.10
CA GLU A 138 -8.42 9.01 -16.77
C GLU A 138 -7.30 9.16 -15.74
N GLU A 139 -6.48 10.21 -15.85
CA GLU A 139 -5.49 10.56 -14.82
C GLU A 139 -6.16 10.85 -13.48
N ASP A 140 -7.26 11.60 -13.46
CA ASP A 140 -8.04 11.89 -12.26
C ASP A 140 -8.57 10.58 -11.63
N GLN A 141 -9.02 9.62 -12.45
CA GLN A 141 -9.42 8.29 -11.97
C GLN A 141 -8.25 7.49 -11.40
N ILE A 142 -7.07 7.53 -12.03
CA ILE A 142 -5.84 6.92 -11.47
C ILE A 142 -5.56 7.53 -10.10
N LEU A 143 -5.60 8.86 -9.98
CA LEU A 143 -5.36 9.57 -8.73
C LEU A 143 -6.36 9.14 -7.66
N GLU A 144 -7.65 9.09 -7.99
CA GLU A 144 -8.73 8.68 -7.09
C GLU A 144 -8.51 7.27 -6.52
N ILE A 145 -8.15 6.30 -7.38
CA ILE A 145 -7.83 4.93 -6.98
C ILE A 145 -6.60 4.90 -6.07
N LEU A 146 -5.52 5.60 -6.45
CA LEU A 146 -4.29 5.58 -5.68
C LEU A 146 -4.43 6.22 -4.29
N ILE A 147 -5.25 7.26 -4.16
CA ILE A 147 -5.47 7.95 -2.88
C ILE A 147 -6.60 7.37 -2.03
N ASP A 148 -7.32 6.34 -2.49
CA ASP A 148 -8.52 5.83 -1.82
C ASP A 148 -9.58 6.92 -1.63
N SER A 149 -9.88 7.69 -2.68
CA SER A 149 -10.70 8.91 -2.62
C SER A 149 -12.07 8.67 -1.96
N GLU A 150 -12.76 7.60 -2.35
CA GLU A 150 -14.07 7.23 -1.79
C GLU A 150 -13.97 6.84 -0.31
N ALA A 151 -12.96 6.06 0.07
CA ALA A 151 -12.73 5.67 1.45
C ALA A 151 -12.51 6.91 2.35
N ARG A 152 -11.71 7.87 1.86
CA ARG A 152 -11.45 9.14 2.53
C ARG A 152 -12.69 10.02 2.61
N SER A 153 -13.41 10.17 1.50
CA SER A 153 -14.66 10.94 1.41
C SER A 153 -15.67 10.44 2.43
N ARG A 154 -15.88 9.12 2.51
CA ARG A 154 -16.80 8.50 3.46
C ARG A 154 -16.44 8.76 4.91
N VAL A 155 -15.15 8.65 5.28
CA VAL A 155 -14.67 8.97 6.64
C VAL A 155 -14.87 10.45 6.95
N MET A 156 -14.54 11.34 6.01
CA MET A 156 -14.73 12.79 6.19
C MET A 156 -16.20 13.18 6.34
N ASN A 157 -17.10 12.57 5.56
CA ASN A 157 -18.55 12.80 5.66
C ASN A 157 -19.12 12.38 7.02
N HIS A 158 -18.48 11.44 7.72
CA HIS A 158 -18.89 10.96 9.03
C HIS A 158 -18.03 11.50 10.18
N LYS A 159 -17.12 12.44 9.91
CA LYS A 159 -16.13 12.95 10.87
C LYS A 159 -16.75 13.32 12.22
N ASN A 160 -17.80 14.13 12.24
CA ASN A 160 -18.41 14.60 13.49
C ASN A 160 -18.95 13.45 14.37
N LYS A 161 -19.50 12.39 13.76
CA LYS A 161 -19.99 11.21 14.50
C LYS A 161 -18.82 10.39 15.04
N LEU A 162 -17.77 10.22 14.24
CA LEU A 162 -16.55 9.52 14.64
C LEU A 162 -15.83 10.28 15.76
N ASP A 163 -15.75 11.60 15.68
CA ASP A 163 -15.21 12.46 16.74
C ASP A 163 -15.99 12.22 18.05
N GLN A 164 -17.32 12.28 18.03
CA GLN A 164 -18.14 12.02 19.23
C GLN A 164 -17.90 10.63 19.83
N LEU A 165 -17.86 9.58 18.99
CA LEU A 165 -17.57 8.22 19.44
C LEU A 165 -16.18 8.12 20.05
N THR A 166 -15.16 8.68 19.41
CA THR A 166 -13.78 8.61 19.91
C THR A 166 -13.59 9.36 21.22
N HIS A 167 -14.25 10.50 21.43
CA HIS A 167 -14.24 11.18 22.74
C HIS A 167 -14.77 10.28 23.87
N SER A 168 -15.84 9.53 23.61
CA SER A 168 -16.37 8.57 24.58
C SER A 168 -15.37 7.43 24.85
N PHE A 169 -14.71 6.93 23.82
CA PHE A 169 -13.69 5.89 23.93
C PHE A 169 -12.45 6.35 24.69
N PHE A 170 -11.94 7.56 24.43
CA PHE A 170 -10.80 8.09 25.20
C PHE A 170 -11.16 8.31 26.66
N SER A 171 -12.40 8.72 26.96
CA SER A 171 -12.86 8.87 28.34
C SER A 171 -12.90 7.52 29.08
N GLU A 172 -13.37 6.46 28.42
CA GLU A 172 -13.40 5.09 28.96
C GLU A 172 -12.00 4.48 29.11
N MET A 173 -11.15 4.67 28.10
CA MET A 173 -9.85 3.99 28.00
C MET A 173 -8.68 4.80 28.56
N LYS A 174 -8.92 5.97 29.15
CA LYS A 174 -7.88 6.88 29.67
C LYS A 174 -6.90 6.18 30.61
N ASN A 175 -7.40 5.34 31.51
CA ASN A 175 -6.58 4.63 32.50
C ASN A 175 -6.01 3.30 31.98
N TYR A 176 -6.37 2.91 30.76
CA TYR A 176 -5.97 1.66 30.11
C TYR A 176 -4.90 1.89 29.03
N GLY A 177 -4.32 3.09 28.98
CA GLY A 177 -3.16 3.42 28.15
C GLY A 177 -3.48 3.65 26.67
N LEU A 178 -4.75 3.86 26.28
CA LEU A 178 -5.08 4.26 24.91
C LEU A 178 -4.63 5.70 24.65
N LEU A 179 -3.79 5.88 23.63
CA LEU A 179 -3.20 7.17 23.27
C LEU A 179 -3.89 7.80 22.05
N SER A 180 -4.20 6.99 21.05
CA SER A 180 -4.80 7.46 19.79
C SER A 180 -5.46 6.32 19.02
N ILE A 181 -6.38 6.70 18.13
CA ILE A 181 -7.08 5.82 17.21
C ILE A 181 -6.81 6.35 15.80
N CYS A 182 -6.37 5.51 14.86
CA CYS A 182 -6.22 5.88 13.46
C CYS A 182 -7.10 5.00 12.58
N ILE A 183 -7.76 5.61 11.59
CA ILE A 183 -8.42 4.91 10.48
C ILE A 183 -7.47 4.98 9.28
N THR A 184 -7.22 3.83 8.66
CA THR A 184 -6.46 3.72 7.41
C THR A 184 -7.30 3.05 6.33
N SER A 185 -6.90 3.23 5.07
CA SER A 185 -7.51 2.53 3.93
C SER A 185 -7.03 1.08 3.86
N PHE A 186 -7.55 0.35 2.88
CA PHE A 186 -7.30 -1.09 2.73
C PHE A 186 -5.86 -1.49 2.39
N ASP A 187 -5.01 -0.54 2.01
CA ASP A 187 -3.57 -0.75 1.82
C ASP A 187 -2.72 -0.25 3.00
N LEU A 188 -3.37 0.16 4.10
CA LEU A 188 -2.82 0.81 5.30
C LEU A 188 -2.47 2.29 5.17
N SER A 189 -2.84 2.96 4.08
CA SER A 189 -2.60 4.40 3.97
C SER A 189 -3.42 5.18 5.02
N PRO A 190 -2.78 6.02 5.88
CA PRO A 190 -3.51 6.77 6.90
C PRO A 190 -4.57 7.71 6.31
N ILE A 191 -5.76 7.71 6.91
CA ILE A 191 -6.89 8.57 6.54
C ILE A 191 -7.14 9.63 7.59
N MET A 192 -7.36 9.21 8.84
CA MET A 192 -7.75 10.10 9.93
C MET A 192 -7.17 9.58 11.26
N VAL A 193 -6.75 10.52 12.12
CA VAL A 193 -6.20 10.23 13.45
C VAL A 193 -7.06 10.97 14.47
N PHE A 194 -7.41 10.28 15.54
CA PHE A 194 -8.14 10.80 16.69
C PHE A 194 -7.25 10.74 17.93
N GLY A 195 -7.42 11.72 18.82
CA GLY A 195 -6.57 11.92 19.98
C GLY A 195 -5.53 13.02 19.74
N GLU A 196 -4.93 13.53 20.81
CA GLU A 196 -4.04 14.70 20.77
C GLU A 196 -2.56 14.34 20.66
N THR A 197 -2.22 13.05 20.71
CA THR A 197 -0.83 12.59 20.85
C THR A 197 -0.08 12.44 19.54
N PHE A 198 -0.78 12.16 18.44
CA PHE A 198 -0.16 11.83 17.15
C PHE A 198 -0.85 12.53 15.98
N ASP A 199 -0.07 12.90 14.97
CA ASP A 199 -0.57 13.31 13.67
C ASP A 199 -0.37 12.21 12.60
N LEU A 200 -0.74 12.48 11.34
CA LEU A 200 -0.58 11.51 10.25
C LEU A 200 0.89 11.16 9.95
N ASN A 201 1.83 12.10 10.12
CA ASN A 201 3.26 11.85 9.90
C ASN A 201 3.85 10.96 11.00
N ASP A 202 3.35 11.11 12.23
CA ASP A 202 3.68 10.19 13.33
C ASP A 202 3.19 8.78 13.01
N ILE A 203 1.96 8.64 12.49
CA ILE A 203 1.43 7.34 12.07
C ILE A 203 2.28 6.72 10.96
N ASP A 204 2.65 7.48 9.93
CA ASP A 204 3.56 7.00 8.87
C ASP A 204 4.88 6.49 9.47
N SER A 205 5.47 7.24 10.42
CA SER A 205 6.71 6.85 11.08
C SER A 205 6.56 5.59 11.93
N ILE A 206 5.44 5.45 12.65
CA ILE A 206 5.10 4.28 13.45
C ILE A 206 4.90 3.06 12.55
N LEU A 207 4.19 3.19 11.43
CA LEU A 207 3.94 2.10 10.49
C LEU A 207 5.23 1.61 9.80
N ARG A 208 6.17 2.50 9.47
CA ARG A 208 7.49 2.12 8.93
C ARG A 208 8.34 1.29 9.89
N ASN A 209 8.11 1.45 11.19
CA ASN A 209 8.80 0.70 12.25
C ASN A 209 8.09 -0.63 12.58
N ILE A 210 6.89 -0.85 12.04
CA ILE A 210 6.20 -2.14 12.13
C ILE A 210 6.72 -2.99 10.97
N ASP A 211 7.26 -4.15 11.32
CA ASP A 211 7.72 -5.15 10.35
C ASP A 211 6.52 -5.77 9.59
N VAL A 212 6.70 -6.94 8.96
CA VAL A 212 5.68 -7.64 8.18
C VAL A 212 4.30 -7.64 8.85
N PHE A 213 3.34 -7.01 8.17
CA PHE A 213 1.92 -7.11 8.49
C PHE A 213 1.40 -8.49 8.05
N PRO A 214 0.95 -9.34 8.97
CA PRO A 214 0.36 -10.62 8.59
C PRO A 214 -1.02 -10.38 7.97
N GLU A 215 -1.52 -11.39 7.25
CA GLU A 215 -2.91 -11.38 6.81
C GLU A 215 -3.83 -11.52 8.04
N ILE A 216 -4.82 -10.61 8.14
CA ILE A 216 -5.78 -10.56 9.24
C ILE A 216 -7.16 -10.87 8.67
N SER A 217 -7.94 -11.73 9.33
CA SER A 217 -9.33 -11.98 8.94
C SER A 217 -10.21 -10.76 9.31
N PRO A 218 -11.32 -10.52 8.62
CA PRO A 218 -12.24 -9.44 9.00
C PRO A 218 -12.71 -9.57 10.45
N LEU A 219 -12.78 -8.43 11.16
CA LEU A 219 -13.16 -8.32 12.58
C LEU A 219 -12.19 -8.98 13.57
N GLU A 220 -11.09 -9.55 13.10
CA GLU A 220 -9.98 -9.98 13.95
C GLU A 220 -8.98 -8.84 14.16
N TRP A 221 -8.20 -8.97 15.22
CA TRP A 221 -7.15 -8.02 15.55
C TRP A 221 -5.86 -8.73 15.94
N ILE A 222 -4.76 -8.05 15.69
CA ILE A 222 -3.42 -8.43 16.13
C ILE A 222 -2.79 -7.26 16.87
N TYR A 223 -1.71 -7.51 17.59
CA TYR A 223 -0.87 -6.44 18.12
C TYR A 223 0.55 -6.51 17.54
N ARG A 224 1.18 -5.34 17.42
CA ARG A 224 2.58 -5.17 17.04
C ARG A 224 3.24 -4.13 17.93
N GLN A 225 4.52 -4.32 18.19
CA GLN A 225 5.35 -3.29 18.82
C GLN A 225 5.92 -2.39 17.73
N SER A 226 5.97 -1.09 18.01
CA SER A 226 6.62 -0.08 17.20
C SER A 226 7.33 0.94 18.11
N PHE A 227 7.86 2.00 17.53
CA PHE A 227 8.55 3.08 18.22
C PHE A 227 8.11 4.44 17.68
N ARG A 228 8.02 5.42 18.58
CA ARG A 228 7.91 6.84 18.23
C ARG A 228 9.26 7.35 17.69
N SER A 229 9.25 8.53 17.07
CA SER A 229 10.46 9.20 16.55
C SER A 229 11.55 9.43 17.61
N ASN A 230 11.18 9.52 18.89
CA ASN A 230 12.12 9.64 20.02
C ASN A 230 12.53 8.28 20.63
N ASN A 231 12.31 7.18 19.91
CA ASN A 231 12.61 5.80 20.32
C ASN A 231 11.80 5.31 21.54
N THR A 232 10.68 5.96 21.87
CA THR A 232 9.77 5.47 22.92
C THR A 232 8.93 4.31 22.35
N PRO A 233 8.89 3.14 23.02
CA PRO A 233 8.11 2.01 22.55
C PRO A 233 6.61 2.33 22.58
N ILE A 234 5.89 1.83 21.58
CA ILE A 234 4.44 1.92 21.48
C ILE A 234 3.87 0.58 21.04
N TRP A 235 2.66 0.27 21.49
CA TRP A 235 1.92 -0.89 21.01
C TRP A 235 0.83 -0.44 20.04
N VAL A 236 0.69 -1.19 18.96
CA VAL A 236 -0.27 -0.91 17.88
C VAL A 236 -1.16 -2.13 17.72
N TYR A 237 -2.41 -1.99 18.10
CA TYR A 237 -3.45 -2.97 17.81
C TYR A 237 -4.00 -2.67 16.41
N ILE A 238 -3.96 -3.65 15.53
CA ILE A 238 -4.38 -3.52 14.13
C ILE A 238 -5.62 -4.36 13.95
N ILE A 239 -6.72 -3.73 13.54
CA ILE A 239 -8.03 -4.36 13.40
C ILE A 239 -8.46 -4.23 11.94
N LYS A 240 -8.79 -5.35 11.30
CA LYS A 240 -9.35 -5.31 9.94
C LYS A 240 -10.86 -5.13 10.00
N SER A 241 -11.36 -4.06 9.39
CA SER A 241 -12.79 -3.79 9.35
C SER A 241 -13.54 -4.81 8.48
N GLY A 242 -14.81 -5.03 8.81
CA GLY A 242 -15.76 -5.75 7.96
C GLY A 242 -16.50 -4.86 6.97
N VAL A 243 -16.23 -3.54 6.98
CA VAL A 243 -16.86 -2.57 6.09
C VAL A 243 -15.80 -1.76 5.34
N GLY A 244 -16.22 -1.21 4.20
CA GLY A 244 -15.37 -0.48 3.28
C GLY A 244 -16.15 -0.10 2.02
N PRO A 245 -15.68 0.87 1.22
CA PRO A 245 -16.24 1.08 -0.09
C PRO A 245 -15.98 -0.11 -1.02
N THR A 246 -16.78 -0.21 -2.08
CA THR A 246 -16.53 -1.12 -3.19
C THR A 246 -16.38 -0.29 -4.46
N ILE A 247 -15.19 -0.29 -5.04
CA ILE A 247 -14.87 0.44 -6.28
C ILE A 247 -14.73 -0.55 -7.41
N ASP A 248 -15.62 -0.50 -8.40
CA ASP A 248 -15.58 -1.37 -9.58
C ASP A 248 -15.41 -2.88 -9.25
N GLY A 249 -16.06 -3.32 -8.17
CA GLY A 249 -16.02 -4.70 -7.69
C GLY A 249 -14.84 -5.04 -6.76
N LEU A 250 -13.90 -4.12 -6.53
CA LEU A 250 -12.87 -4.24 -5.51
C LEU A 250 -13.42 -3.76 -4.15
N PHE A 251 -13.56 -4.68 -3.20
CA PHE A 251 -13.92 -4.33 -1.82
C PHE A 251 -12.68 -3.86 -1.05
N GLU A 252 -12.75 -2.66 -0.48
CA GLU A 252 -11.64 -1.97 0.16
C GLU A 252 -11.91 -1.79 1.67
N PRO A 253 -11.68 -2.84 2.51
CA PRO A 253 -11.95 -2.74 3.94
C PRO A 253 -11.04 -1.73 4.63
N TYR A 254 -11.55 -0.99 5.60
CA TYR A 254 -10.71 -0.15 6.45
C TYR A 254 -9.81 -0.98 7.38
N PHE A 255 -8.73 -0.38 7.88
CA PHE A 255 -8.08 -0.85 9.10
C PHE A 255 -8.19 0.21 10.20
N TYR A 256 -8.37 -0.26 11.43
CA TYR A 256 -8.36 0.59 12.62
C TYR A 256 -7.11 0.27 13.43
N LEU A 257 -6.33 1.30 13.73
CA LEU A 257 -5.11 1.20 14.53
C LEU A 257 -5.37 1.82 15.89
N LEU A 258 -5.15 1.07 16.97
CA LEU A 258 -5.17 1.60 18.33
C LEU A 258 -3.75 1.70 18.83
N LEU A 259 -3.32 2.93 19.07
CA LEU A 259 -1.99 3.23 19.58
C LEU A 259 -2.06 3.34 21.09
N THR A 260 -1.25 2.56 21.79
CA THR A 260 -1.29 2.48 23.25
C THR A 260 0.09 2.57 23.88
N GLU A 261 0.12 2.91 25.17
CA GLU A 261 1.30 2.71 25.99
C GLU A 261 1.71 1.22 25.98
N PRO A 262 3.01 0.90 26.13
CA PRO A 262 3.45 -0.48 26.30
C PRO A 262 2.72 -1.16 27.46
N GLN A 263 2.45 -2.46 27.33
CA GLN A 263 1.77 -3.26 28.36
C GLN A 263 0.30 -2.88 28.62
N SER A 264 -0.28 -1.99 27.81
CA SER A 264 -1.71 -1.70 27.85
C SER A 264 -2.52 -2.94 27.46
N TYR A 265 -3.47 -3.33 28.32
CA TYR A 265 -4.42 -4.40 28.04
C TYR A 265 -5.78 -3.81 27.69
N LEU A 266 -6.16 -3.94 26.42
CA LEU A 266 -7.42 -3.38 25.91
C LEU A 266 -8.61 -4.36 26.02
N SER A 267 -8.40 -5.61 26.45
CA SER A 267 -9.46 -6.63 26.55
C SER A 267 -10.30 -6.69 25.24
N ASP A 268 -11.63 -6.63 25.33
CA ASP A 268 -12.57 -6.67 24.20
C ASP A 268 -12.79 -5.31 23.52
N PHE A 269 -12.10 -4.26 23.96
CA PHE A 269 -12.25 -2.91 23.41
C PHE A 269 -11.99 -2.81 21.89
N PRO A 270 -10.98 -3.49 21.30
CA PRO A 270 -10.78 -3.50 19.85
C PRO A 270 -12.06 -3.90 19.08
N SER A 271 -12.76 -4.93 19.55
CA SER A 271 -13.99 -5.43 18.95
C SER A 271 -15.16 -4.44 19.11
N LYS A 272 -15.28 -3.81 20.29
CA LYS A 272 -16.27 -2.76 20.57
C LYS A 272 -16.08 -1.55 19.65
N LEU A 273 -14.84 -1.10 19.49
CA LEU A 273 -14.49 0.02 18.61
C LEU A 273 -14.80 -0.33 17.17
N ALA A 274 -14.35 -1.50 16.69
CA ALA A 274 -14.59 -1.93 15.32
C ALA A 274 -16.08 -2.00 15.00
N THR A 275 -16.89 -2.56 15.91
CA THR A 275 -18.35 -2.61 15.73
C THR A 275 -18.97 -1.22 15.61
N SER A 276 -18.56 -0.29 16.48
CA SER A 276 -19.11 1.07 16.52
C SER A 276 -18.70 1.89 15.30
N PHE A 277 -17.45 1.76 14.85
CA PHE A 277 -16.98 2.41 13.62
C PHE A 277 -17.64 1.80 12.38
N ASN A 278 -17.79 0.48 12.32
CA ASN A 278 -18.48 -0.20 11.22
C ASN A 278 -19.94 0.24 11.09
N GLN A 279 -20.64 0.51 12.21
CA GLN A 279 -22.01 1.03 12.17
C GLN A 279 -22.11 2.44 11.57
N VAL A 280 -21.03 3.22 11.62
CA VAL A 280 -20.97 4.59 11.07
C VAL A 280 -20.48 4.60 9.63
N LEU A 281 -19.57 3.69 9.28
CA LEU A 281 -18.88 3.64 7.99
C LEU A 281 -19.43 2.60 7.01
N GLY A 282 -20.26 1.68 7.50
CA GLY A 282 -20.92 0.63 6.72
C GLY A 282 -22.14 1.09 5.95
#